data_AF-A0A1G7WCU7-F1
#
_entry.id   AF-A0A1G7WCU7-F1
#
_cell.length_a   1.000
_cell.length_b   1.000
_cell.length_c   1.000
_cell.angle_alpha   90.00
_cell.angle_beta   90.00
_cell.angle_gamma   90.00
#
_symmetry.space_group_name_H-M   'P 1'
#
loop_
_entity.id
_entity.type
_entity.pdbx_description
1 polymer ?
#
loop_
_entity_poly.entity_id
_entity_poly.type
_entity_poly.pdbx_seq_one_letter_code
_entity_poly.pdbx_strand_id
1 'polypeptide(L)'
;MTLKRFIITLLSIPLLAYWLILSPVIPNYEMSSFRYTYSEDGKWKIGLYDVSVTTPISFVQFWQEKKYLVLYNSKGDYIGQTTPFCLQYFEEFDILPPNSKHNSMWFMPEACDYNIPIDKPRWWSKIIKFRLSL
;
A
#
# COMPACT_ATOMS: atom_id res chain seq x y z
N MET A 1 -37.45 -5.51 1.00
CA MET A 1 -36.46 -4.41 0.83
C MET A 1 -36.90 -3.56 -0.34
N THR A 2 -37.02 -2.23 -0.22
CA THR A 2 -37.43 -1.38 -1.36
C THR A 2 -36.26 -1.18 -2.32
N LEU A 3 -36.52 -0.96 -3.62
CA LEU A 3 -35.49 -0.73 -4.65
C LEU A 3 -34.48 0.35 -4.23
N LYS A 4 -34.96 1.44 -3.63
CA LYS A 4 -34.12 2.51 -3.06
C LYS A 4 -33.16 1.99 -1.98
N ARG A 5 -33.66 1.18 -1.03
CA ARG A 5 -32.82 0.57 0.01
C ARG A 5 -31.80 -0.40 -0.59
N PHE A 6 -32.20 -1.18 -1.60
CA PHE A 6 -31.30 -2.09 -2.31
C PHE A 6 -30.14 -1.34 -2.98
N ILE A 7 -30.43 -0.26 -3.72
CA ILE A 7 -29.40 0.57 -4.37
C ILE A 7 -28.45 1.20 -3.34
N ILE A 8 -28.99 1.75 -2.24
CA ILE A 8 -28.17 2.33 -1.17
C ILE A 8 -27.24 1.27 -0.57
N THR A 9 -27.78 0.08 -0.24
CA THR A 9 -26.96 -1.01 0.28
C THR A 9 -25.88 -1.42 -0.71
N LEU A 10 -26.23 -1.60 -1.99
CA LEU A 10 -25.29 -1.99 -3.04
C LEU A 10 -24.13 -0.99 -3.22
N LEU A 11 -24.39 0.32 -3.13
CA LEU A 11 -23.36 1.36 -3.22
C LEU A 11 -22.57 1.53 -1.92
N SER A 12 -23.19 1.28 -0.77
CA SER A 12 -22.53 1.41 0.54
C SER A 12 -21.47 0.35 0.80
N ILE A 13 -21.67 -0.89 0.32
CA ILE A 13 -20.71 -1.99 0.50
C ILE A 13 -19.31 -1.68 -0.06
N PRO A 14 -19.13 -1.31 -1.35
CA PRO A 14 -17.81 -1.00 -1.88
C PRO A 14 -17.20 0.24 -1.22
N LEU A 15 -18.01 1.22 -0.83
CA LEU A 15 -17.54 2.41 -0.10
C LEU A 15 -17.01 2.04 1.28
N LEU A 16 -17.73 1.19 2.02
CA LEU A 16 -17.30 0.68 3.32
C LEU A 16 -16.06 -0.21 3.20
N ALA A 17 -15.99 -1.08 2.19
CA ALA A 17 -14.81 -1.90 1.94
C ALA A 17 -13.59 -1.03 1.60
N TYR A 18 -13.75 0.00 0.76
CA TYR A 18 -12.72 0.98 0.48
C TYR A 18 -12.26 1.69 1.76
N TRP A 19 -13.21 2.19 2.56
CA TRP A 19 -12.89 2.88 3.81
C TRP A 19 -12.18 1.96 4.81
N LEU A 20 -12.64 0.73 4.97
CA LEU A 20 -12.08 -0.20 5.95
C LEU A 20 -10.69 -0.73 5.57
N ILE A 21 -10.45 -0.97 4.27
CA ILE A 21 -9.27 -1.70 3.81
C ILE A 21 -8.23 -0.77 3.20
N LEU A 22 -8.65 0.20 2.37
CA LEU A 22 -7.73 1.01 1.60
C LEU A 22 -7.37 2.32 2.29
N SER A 23 -8.31 2.95 3.02
CA SER A 23 -8.05 4.23 3.69
C SER A 23 -6.85 4.21 4.67
N PRO A 24 -6.59 3.12 5.42
CA PRO A 24 -5.45 3.07 6.34
C PRO A 24 -4.08 3.01 5.66
N VAL A 25 -4.03 2.61 4.40
CA VAL A 25 -2.79 2.32 3.68
C VAL A 25 -2.57 3.26 2.50
N ILE A 26 -3.23 4.40 2.50
CA ILE A 26 -2.99 5.43 1.51
C ILE A 26 -1.72 6.18 1.93
N PRO A 27 -0.66 6.20 1.11
CA PRO A 27 0.55 6.91 1.45
C PRO A 27 0.25 8.39 1.68
N ASN A 28 0.55 8.86 2.89
CA ASN A 28 0.48 10.27 3.24
C ASN A 28 1.90 10.78 3.45
N TYR A 29 2.33 11.75 2.65
CA TYR A 29 3.68 12.33 2.73
C TYR A 29 3.89 13.20 3.97
N GLU A 30 2.81 13.69 4.60
CA GLU A 30 2.87 14.42 5.87
C GLU A 30 3.04 13.49 7.07
N MET A 31 2.58 12.24 6.92
CA MET A 31 2.86 11.18 7.88
C MET A 31 4.30 10.73 7.59
N SER A 32 5.20 10.97 8.54
CA SER A 32 6.63 10.71 8.35
C SER A 32 6.84 9.26 7.91
N SER A 33 7.15 9.05 6.63
CA SER A 33 7.70 7.77 6.18
C SER A 33 8.92 7.50 7.04
N PHE A 34 8.88 6.44 7.85
CA PHE A 34 9.96 6.19 8.81
C PHE A 34 11.30 5.91 8.11
N ARG A 35 11.26 5.40 6.87
CA ARG A 35 12.47 5.12 6.09
C ARG A 35 12.19 5.16 4.59
N TYR A 36 12.95 5.94 3.84
CA TYR A 36 13.11 5.76 2.40
C TYR A 36 14.43 5.03 2.13
N THR A 37 14.41 4.15 1.14
CA THR A 37 15.62 3.61 0.52
C THR A 37 15.50 3.74 -0.98
N TYR A 38 16.65 3.83 -1.66
CA TYR A 38 16.74 4.03 -3.09
C TYR A 38 17.49 2.84 -3.70
N SER A 39 17.10 2.44 -4.91
CA SER A 39 17.91 1.49 -5.67
C SER A 39 19.26 2.11 -6.02
N GLU A 40 20.31 1.29 -6.15
CA GLU A 40 21.66 1.75 -6.52
C GLU A 40 21.67 2.50 -7.86
N ASP A 41 20.77 2.13 -8.78
CA ASP A 41 20.63 2.79 -10.08
C ASP A 41 19.75 4.05 -10.06
N GLY A 42 19.23 4.43 -8.89
CA GLY A 42 18.39 5.61 -8.67
C GLY A 42 17.01 5.56 -9.35
N LYS A 43 16.63 4.44 -9.97
CA LYS A 43 15.35 4.31 -10.69
C LYS A 43 14.16 4.10 -9.76
N TRP A 44 14.40 3.60 -8.56
CA TRP A 44 13.36 3.22 -7.63
C TRP A 44 13.57 3.89 -6.29
N LYS A 45 12.47 4.38 -5.73
CA LYS A 45 12.36 4.87 -4.37
C LYS A 45 11.38 3.96 -3.64
N ILE A 46 11.79 3.43 -2.49
CA ILE A 46 10.99 2.54 -1.67
C ILE A 46 10.71 3.22 -0.35
N GLY A 47 9.43 3.36 0.00
CA GLY A 47 8.98 3.98 1.24
C GLY A 47 8.35 2.95 2.17
N LEU A 48 8.75 3.00 3.44
CA LEU A 48 8.10 2.27 4.52
C LEU A 48 7.19 3.24 5.29
N TYR A 49 5.90 2.91 5.33
CA TYR A 49 4.87 3.76 5.92
C TYR A 49 4.18 3.07 7.09
N ASP A 50 3.89 3.85 8.12
CA ASP A 50 2.99 3.47 9.18
C ASP A 50 1.54 3.46 8.67
N VAL A 51 0.71 2.64 9.31
CA VAL A 51 -0.72 2.56 9.01
C VAL A 51 -1.44 3.79 9.54
N SER A 52 -2.25 4.44 8.72
CA SER A 52 -3.04 5.61 9.13
C SER A 52 -4.23 5.20 10.01
N VAL A 53 -4.47 5.97 11.07
CA VAL A 53 -5.56 5.78 12.03
C VAL A 53 -6.88 6.34 11.48
N THR A 54 -7.36 5.76 10.37
CA THR A 54 -8.62 6.15 9.71
C THR A 54 -9.81 5.28 10.13
N THR A 55 -9.56 4.16 10.81
CA THR A 55 -10.57 3.19 11.28
C THR A 55 -10.20 2.65 12.66
N PRO A 56 -11.16 2.10 13.44
CA PRO A 56 -10.85 1.46 14.72
C PRO A 56 -9.89 0.28 14.60
N ILE A 57 -9.97 -0.49 13.52
CA ILE A 57 -9.05 -1.61 13.27
C ILE A 57 -7.65 -1.08 12.98
N SER A 58 -7.55 -0.03 12.17
CA SER A 58 -6.26 0.55 11.84
C SER A 58 -5.60 1.30 13.00
N PHE A 59 -6.37 1.74 13.99
CA PHE A 59 -5.81 2.19 15.27
C PHE A 59 -5.04 1.08 15.98
N VAL A 60 -5.62 -0.12 16.07
CA VAL A 60 -4.94 -1.28 16.66
C VAL A 60 -3.71 -1.67 15.84
N GLN A 61 -3.80 -1.65 14.52
CA GLN A 61 -2.67 -1.94 13.63
C GLN A 61 -1.54 -0.92 13.78
N PHE A 62 -1.87 0.37 13.93
CA PHE A 62 -0.92 1.44 14.20
C PHE A 62 -0.24 1.25 15.57
N TRP A 63 -1.01 0.94 16.61
CA TRP A 63 -0.46 0.64 17.94
C TRP A 63 0.45 -0.59 17.93
N GLN A 64 0.12 -1.58 17.10
CA GLN A 64 0.95 -2.72 16.81
C GLN A 64 2.04 -2.39 15.78
N GLU A 65 2.40 -1.13 15.54
CA GLU A 65 3.50 -0.72 14.65
C GLU A 65 3.53 -1.44 13.28
N LYS A 66 2.35 -1.82 12.78
CA LYS A 66 2.23 -2.46 11.47
C LYS A 66 2.49 -1.44 10.38
N LYS A 67 3.19 -1.88 9.34
CA LYS A 67 3.64 -1.03 8.25
C LYS A 67 3.33 -1.68 6.90
N TYR A 68 3.49 -0.89 5.85
CA TYR A 68 3.41 -1.34 4.46
C TYR A 68 4.53 -0.69 3.64
N LEU A 69 4.98 -1.42 2.61
CA LEU A 69 5.98 -0.90 1.66
C LEU A 69 5.31 -0.36 0.43
N VAL A 70 5.86 0.75 -0.06
CA VAL A 70 5.41 1.43 -1.27
C VAL A 70 6.60 1.60 -2.21
N LEU A 71 6.38 1.26 -3.47
CA LEU A 71 7.34 1.44 -4.55
C LEU A 71 6.96 2.67 -5.38
N TYR A 72 7.95 3.51 -5.62
CA TYR A 72 7.88 4.68 -6.48
C TYR A 72 8.96 4.60 -7.56
N ASN A 73 8.73 5.24 -8.70
CA ASN A 73 9.78 5.46 -9.69
C ASN A 73 10.66 6.68 -9.33
N SER A 74 11.68 6.95 -10.14
CA SER A 74 12.61 8.08 -9.97
C SER A 74 11.96 9.46 -10.03
N LYS A 75 10.76 9.57 -10.59
CA LYS A 75 9.97 10.82 -10.63
C LYS A 75 9.10 11.01 -9.38
N GLY A 76 9.08 10.03 -8.49
CA GLY A 76 8.20 10.02 -7.32
C GLY A 76 6.78 9.51 -7.63
N ASP A 77 6.53 8.98 -8.82
CA ASP A 77 5.20 8.43 -9.14
C ASP A 77 5.00 7.11 -8.40
N TYR A 78 3.82 6.96 -7.81
CA TYR A 78 3.39 5.71 -7.19
C TYR A 78 3.30 4.58 -8.22
N ILE A 79 3.92 3.44 -7.92
CA ILE A 79 3.92 2.22 -8.73
C ILE A 79 3.03 1.16 -8.09
N GLY A 80 3.23 0.89 -6.81
CA GLY A 80 2.46 -0.11 -6.09
C GLY A 80 2.86 -0.23 -4.63
N GLN A 81 2.17 -1.11 -3.90
CA GLN A 81 2.42 -1.35 -2.48
C GLN A 81 2.07 -2.78 -2.08
N THR A 82 2.55 -3.18 -0.91
CA THR A 82 2.17 -4.45 -0.27
C THR A 82 0.67 -4.51 0.03
N THR A 83 0.17 -5.70 0.22
CA THR A 83 -1.24 -5.98 0.44
C THR A 83 -1.83 -5.15 1.59
N PRO A 84 -3.01 -4.53 1.41
CA PRO A 84 -3.74 -3.88 2.49
C PRO A 84 -4.40 -4.90 3.44
N PHE A 85 -4.46 -6.17 3.05
CA PHE A 85 -5.18 -7.22 3.77
C PHE A 85 -4.35 -7.85 4.89
N CYS A 86 -3.04 -7.69 4.83
CA CYS A 86 -2.13 -8.26 5.81
C CYS A 86 -0.92 -7.34 6.00
N LEU A 87 -1.02 -6.52 7.04
CA LEU A 87 0.01 -5.58 7.43
C LEU A 87 0.98 -6.27 8.40
N GLN A 88 2.25 -5.94 8.29
CA GLN A 88 3.32 -6.66 8.98
C GLN A 88 4.30 -5.70 9.65
N TYR A 89 5.12 -6.23 10.55
CA TYR A 89 6.26 -5.47 11.05
C TYR A 89 7.38 -5.51 10.02
N PHE A 90 8.27 -4.52 10.11
CA PHE A 90 9.46 -4.43 9.29
C PHE A 90 10.57 -3.89 10.19
N GLU A 91 11.34 -4.77 10.82
CA GLU A 91 12.54 -4.39 11.57
C GLU A 91 13.72 -4.17 10.60
N GLU A 92 14.09 -5.25 9.91
CA GLU A 92 15.09 -5.29 8.85
C GLU A 92 14.50 -6.09 7.69
N PHE A 93 14.64 -5.59 6.47
CA PHE A 93 14.12 -6.26 5.30
C PHE A 93 15.07 -6.07 4.13
N ASP A 94 15.51 -7.19 3.58
CA ASP A 94 16.24 -7.22 2.33
C ASP A 94 15.27 -6.90 1.20
N ILE A 95 15.61 -5.87 0.43
CA ILE A 95 14.86 -5.49 -0.76
C ILE A 95 15.74 -5.79 -1.97
N LEU A 96 15.14 -6.46 -2.95
CA LEU A 96 15.69 -6.55 -4.29
C LEU A 96 14.89 -5.63 -5.20
N PRO A 97 15.40 -4.42 -5.51
CA PRO A 97 14.72 -3.50 -6.41
C PRO A 97 14.56 -4.12 -7.80
N PRO A 98 13.53 -3.72 -8.56
CA PRO A 98 13.35 -4.18 -9.92
C PRO A 98 14.51 -3.80 -10.84
N ASN A 99 14.81 -4.65 -11.83
CA ASN A 99 15.87 -4.38 -12.82
C ASN A 99 15.50 -4.97 -14.19
N SER A 100 16.45 -4.98 -15.14
CA SER A 100 16.21 -5.52 -16.49
C SER A 100 15.91 -7.01 -16.56
N LYS A 101 16.18 -7.77 -15.49
CA LYS A 101 15.94 -9.23 -15.40
C LYS A 101 14.65 -9.57 -14.68
N HIS A 102 14.14 -8.69 -13.82
CA HIS A 102 12.91 -8.93 -13.06
C HIS A 102 12.08 -7.65 -12.86
N ASN A 103 10.78 -7.74 -13.17
CA ASN A 103 9.87 -6.59 -13.24
C ASN A 103 9.02 -6.38 -11.98
N SER A 104 9.57 -6.77 -10.82
CA SER A 104 8.91 -6.63 -9.51
C SER A 104 9.94 -6.24 -8.46
N MET A 105 9.55 -5.46 -7.46
CA MET A 105 10.34 -5.35 -6.24
C MET A 105 10.10 -6.61 -5.42
N TRP A 106 11.15 -7.26 -4.96
CA TRP A 106 11.04 -8.38 -4.03
C TRP A 106 11.54 -7.96 -2.67
N PHE A 107 10.95 -8.56 -1.63
CA PHE A 107 11.36 -8.34 -0.26
C PHE A 107 11.04 -9.59 0.56
N MET A 108 11.77 -9.80 1.65
CA MET A 108 11.46 -10.88 2.59
C MET A 108 10.45 -10.37 3.62
N PRO A 109 9.18 -10.81 3.58
CA PRO A 109 8.20 -10.44 4.59
C PRO A 109 8.37 -11.27 5.87
N GLU A 110 7.83 -10.76 6.96
CA GLU A 110 7.61 -11.57 8.16
C GLU A 110 6.36 -12.44 8.07
N ALA A 111 5.32 -11.95 7.36
CA ALA A 111 4.02 -12.62 7.34
C ALA A 111 3.39 -12.71 5.94
N CYS A 112 3.46 -11.64 5.15
CA CYS A 112 2.62 -11.52 3.96
C CYS A 112 3.29 -10.75 2.82
N ASP A 113 2.96 -11.15 1.58
CA ASP A 113 3.49 -10.63 0.32
C ASP A 113 5.01 -10.71 0.17
N TYR A 114 5.47 -11.14 -0.99
CA TYR A 114 6.90 -11.26 -1.28
C TYR A 114 7.35 -10.27 -2.37
N ASN A 115 6.40 -9.58 -3.00
CA ASN A 115 6.70 -8.70 -4.12
C ASN A 115 5.67 -7.59 -4.39
N ILE A 116 6.15 -6.55 -5.07
CA ILE A 116 5.36 -5.48 -5.69
C ILE A 116 5.65 -5.50 -7.21
N PRO A 117 4.72 -5.98 -8.05
CA PRO A 117 4.91 -6.01 -9.50
C PRO A 117 4.78 -4.62 -10.14
N ILE A 118 5.63 -4.30 -11.11
CA ILE A 118 5.59 -3.01 -11.83
C ILE A 118 4.66 -3.09 -13.05
N ASP A 119 4.82 -4.10 -13.90
CA ASP A 119 4.12 -4.18 -15.18
C ASP A 119 2.63 -4.49 -15.02
N LYS A 120 2.31 -5.29 -14.00
CA LYS A 120 0.95 -5.69 -13.66
C LYS A 120 0.67 -5.36 -12.19
N PRO A 121 0.48 -4.07 -11.86
CA PRO A 121 0.18 -3.67 -10.49
C PRO A 121 -1.08 -4.38 -10.00
N ARG A 122 -1.06 -4.74 -8.72
CA ARG A 122 -2.21 -5.36 -8.07
C ARG A 122 -3.39 -4.39 -8.03
N TRP A 123 -4.61 -4.90 -7.99
CA TRP A 123 -5.81 -4.08 -8.17
C TRP A 123 -5.94 -2.96 -7.13
N TRP A 124 -5.53 -3.21 -5.88
CA TRP A 124 -5.53 -2.17 -4.83
C TRP A 124 -4.55 -1.05 -5.15
N SER A 125 -3.37 -1.38 -5.66
CA SER A 125 -2.39 -0.37 -6.09
C SER A 125 -2.93 0.49 -7.23
N LYS A 126 -3.74 -0.06 -8.14
CA LYS A 126 -4.40 0.74 -9.19
C LYS A 126 -5.40 1.74 -8.59
N ILE A 127 -6.20 1.30 -7.61
CA ILE A 127 -7.18 2.17 -6.94
C ILE A 127 -6.48 3.26 -6.13
N ILE A 128 -5.43 2.91 -5.37
CA ILE A 128 -4.65 3.86 -4.57
C ILE A 128 -3.94 4.86 -5.48
N LYS A 129 -3.35 4.41 -6.58
CA LYS A 129 -2.74 5.29 -7.59
C LYS A 129 -3.75 6.30 -8.13
N PHE A 130 -4.95 5.84 -8.48
CA PHE A 130 -6.03 6.73 -8.92
C PHE A 130 -6.38 7.76 -7.84
N ARG A 131 -6.54 7.35 -6.58
CA ARG A 131 -6.79 8.29 -5.47
C ARG A 131 -5.69 9.32 -5.30
N LEU A 132 -4.42 8.91 -5.44
CA LEU A 132 -3.26 9.82 -5.30
C LEU A 132 -3.11 10.81 -6.47
N SER A 133 -3.79 10.57 -7.60
CA SER A 133 -3.81 11.48 -8.74
C SER A 133 -4.97 12.48 -8.75
N LEU A 134 -5.88 12.38 -7.78
CA LEU A 134 -6.95 13.36 -7.53
C LEU A 134 -6.42 14.52 -6.70
#